data_AF-A0AA36D829-F1
#
_entry.id   AF-A0AA36D829-F1
#
_cell.length_a   1.000
_cell.length_b   1.000
_cell.length_c   1.000
_cell.angle_alpha   90.00
_cell.angle_beta   90.00
_cell.angle_gamma   90.00
#
_symmetry.space_group_name_H-M   'P 1'
#
loop_
_entity.id
_entity.type
_entity.pdbx_description
1 polymer ?
#
loop_
_entity_poly.entity_id
_entity_poly.type
_entity_poly.pdbx_seq_one_letter_code
_entity_poly.pdbx_strand_id
1 'polypeptide(L)'
;MRLSFPNRMLNLAARFSPAGHIHVVDPHVFLLPTTFRDLKALEENVKARGMRVDVTATYEAYQRWWKLYACYVERVQTEAGLPLIREAKRDMKAAYSGLLGALALPNSLDPVVDKSPSTSTGKYVSNHVAYLNKNGLLSFNKEVNTINMLGYLPAWSRTLRELFLNKFPGAVVISPSNFARAAVIEGCHEEASNFSGFTEGTAATPEMYLVGNSLPSLVSTFVRAKFSYPADFWPVSLHSAGPKYHAQGGLDLISCRQRDVYVQLIMHYGEDGINQANEKVKAIIADLLRELGLSVNKCELSASQLYLSERRAISFSIGDVELARISYLGDHISRRLNVQHETGFMHMGFAAVDIYRLIAVLVDGLNAGGKVPDLLRSQ
;
A
#
# COMPACT_ATOMS: atom_id res chain seq x y z
N MET A 1 34.79 -17.63 -1.73
CA MET A 1 34.01 -18.86 -1.96
C MET A 1 32.60 -18.45 -2.32
N ARG A 2 32.21 -18.54 -3.60
CA ARG A 2 30.88 -18.15 -4.08
C ARG A 2 29.88 -19.20 -3.61
N LEU A 3 29.06 -18.86 -2.62
CA LEU A 3 27.91 -19.69 -2.25
C LEU A 3 26.89 -19.59 -3.40
N SER A 4 26.79 -20.64 -4.21
CA SER A 4 25.71 -20.82 -5.15
C SER A 4 24.43 -21.08 -4.37
N PHE A 5 23.61 -20.04 -4.19
CA PHE A 5 22.33 -20.16 -3.49
C PHE A 5 21.33 -20.94 -4.37
N PRO A 6 20.65 -21.97 -3.85
CA PRO A 6 19.55 -22.60 -4.56
C PRO A 6 18.40 -21.60 -4.70
N ASN A 7 18.31 -21.01 -5.90
CA ASN A 7 17.37 -19.97 -6.34
C ASN A 7 15.91 -20.44 -6.50
N ARG A 8 15.41 -21.35 -5.67
CA ARG A 8 14.00 -21.78 -5.73
C ARG A 8 13.47 -22.09 -4.34
N MET A 9 12.91 -21.09 -3.68
CA MET A 9 11.82 -21.37 -2.76
C MET A 9 10.59 -21.72 -3.62
N LEU A 10 10.22 -22.99 -3.59
CA LEU A 10 8.92 -23.47 -4.03
C LEU A 10 8.00 -23.40 -2.80
N ASN A 11 7.21 -22.34 -2.73
CA ASN A 11 5.96 -22.26 -1.98
C ASN A 11 6.08 -22.15 -0.45
N LEU A 12 6.60 -21.04 0.07
CA LEU A 12 6.31 -20.60 1.44
C LEU A 12 5.34 -19.41 1.46
N ALA A 13 4.16 -19.68 0.92
CA ALA A 13 2.97 -18.91 1.21
C ALA A 13 2.46 -19.21 2.62
N ALA A 14 3.08 -18.65 3.67
CA ALA A 14 2.82 -18.99 5.06
C ALA A 14 2.26 -17.93 6.06
N ARG A 15 0.93 -17.71 6.13
CA ARG A 15 0.19 -17.42 7.40
C ARG A 15 -1.11 -18.21 7.45
N PHE A 16 -1.18 -19.09 8.45
CA PHE A 16 -2.33 -19.90 8.82
C PHE A 16 -3.41 -19.03 9.48
N SER A 17 -4.60 -19.02 8.88
CA SER A 17 -5.86 -18.67 9.56
C SER A 17 -6.25 -19.77 10.57
N PRO A 18 -7.03 -19.49 11.63
CA PRO A 18 -7.62 -20.52 12.50
C PRO A 18 -8.43 -21.59 11.73
N ALA A 19 -8.78 -21.34 10.46
CA ALA A 19 -9.43 -22.28 9.55
C ALA A 19 -8.47 -23.09 8.63
N GLY A 20 -7.14 -23.00 8.81
CA GLY A 20 -6.18 -23.90 8.15
C GLY A 20 -5.72 -23.52 6.74
N HIS A 21 -6.12 -22.37 6.18
CA HIS A 21 -5.62 -21.90 4.88
C HIS A 21 -4.51 -20.86 5.03
N ILE A 22 -3.51 -20.98 4.14
CA ILE A 22 -2.23 -20.30 4.26
C ILE A 22 -1.93 -19.47 3.01
N HIS A 23 -1.78 -18.14 3.17
CA HIS A 23 -1.60 -17.22 2.04
C HIS A 23 -0.53 -16.16 2.36
N VAL A 24 0.74 -16.45 2.10
CA VAL A 24 1.79 -15.42 1.99
C VAL A 24 2.38 -15.50 0.59
N VAL A 25 3.02 -14.46 0.11
CA VAL A 25 3.90 -14.59 -1.06
C VAL A 25 5.28 -14.82 -0.50
N ASP A 26 5.89 -15.96 -0.81
CA ASP A 26 7.23 -16.42 -0.39
C ASP A 26 8.19 -15.27 -0.02
N PRO A 27 8.15 -14.76 1.23
CA PRO A 27 8.92 -13.60 1.59
C PRO A 27 10.33 -14.13 1.72
N HIS A 28 11.31 -13.48 1.10
CA HIS A 28 12.67 -14.00 1.10
C HIS A 28 13.13 -14.17 2.57
N VAL A 29 13.17 -15.40 3.09
CA VAL A 29 13.23 -15.61 4.56
C VAL A 29 14.53 -15.07 5.17
N PHE A 30 15.57 -14.90 4.35
CA PHE A 30 16.83 -14.24 4.71
C PHE A 30 16.71 -12.72 5.01
N LEU A 31 15.52 -12.13 4.89
CA LEU A 31 15.27 -10.70 5.10
C LEU A 31 15.18 -10.31 6.57
N LEU A 32 14.59 -11.17 7.39
CA LEU A 32 14.30 -10.87 8.78
C LEU A 32 15.57 -10.70 9.65
N PRO A 33 16.70 -11.40 9.40
CA PRO A 33 17.97 -11.09 10.05
C PRO A 33 18.48 -9.66 9.79
N THR A 34 18.13 -9.04 8.65
CA THR A 34 18.50 -7.63 8.40
C THR A 34 17.61 -6.66 9.16
N THR A 35 16.33 -6.99 9.35
CA THR A 35 15.40 -6.24 10.22
C THR A 35 15.87 -6.23 11.68
N PHE A 36 16.37 -7.37 12.17
CA PHE A 36 16.89 -7.52 13.53
C PHE A 36 18.36 -7.12 13.70
N ARG A 37 19.00 -6.50 12.69
CA ARG A 37 20.42 -6.10 12.76
C ARG A 37 20.67 -5.09 13.88
N ASP A 38 19.74 -4.16 14.08
CA ASP A 38 19.76 -3.17 15.14
C ASP A 38 18.44 -3.22 15.91
N LEU A 39 18.43 -4.02 16.98
CA LEU A 39 17.25 -4.20 17.84
C LEU A 39 16.83 -2.88 18.50
N LYS A 40 17.78 -2.01 18.84
CA LYS A 40 17.49 -0.73 19.50
C LYS A 40 16.78 0.21 18.54
N ALA A 41 17.29 0.36 17.31
CA ALA A 41 16.63 1.17 16.29
C ALA A 41 15.23 0.63 15.94
N LEU A 42 15.07 -0.68 15.90
CA LEU A 42 13.77 -1.33 15.66
C LEU A 42 12.79 -1.07 16.81
N GLU A 43 13.23 -1.17 18.07
CA GLU A 43 12.41 -0.83 19.24
C GLU A 43 11.96 0.63 19.22
N GLU A 44 12.86 1.55 18.89
CA GLU A 44 12.52 2.97 18.73
C GLU A 44 11.49 3.19 17.62
N ASN A 45 11.64 2.50 16.48
CA ASN A 45 10.69 2.57 15.37
C ASN A 45 9.30 2.05 15.77
N VAL A 46 9.22 0.86 16.37
CA VAL A 46 7.98 0.26 16.86
C VAL A 46 7.29 1.19 17.86
N LYS A 47 8.05 1.77 18.80
CA LYS A 47 7.52 2.74 19.78
C LYS A 47 7.02 4.02 19.10
N ALA A 48 7.77 4.58 18.16
CA ALA A 48 7.39 5.80 17.44
C ALA A 48 6.11 5.62 16.60
N ARG A 49 5.84 4.41 16.12
CA ARG A 49 4.59 4.04 15.45
C ARG A 49 3.42 3.72 16.39
N GLY A 50 3.61 3.81 17.71
CA GLY A 50 2.59 3.50 18.70
C GLY A 50 2.28 2.00 18.83
N MET A 51 3.13 1.13 18.31
CA MET A 51 2.93 -0.32 18.37
C MET A 51 3.35 -0.87 19.73
N ARG A 52 2.54 -1.79 20.28
CA ARG A 52 2.82 -2.48 21.55
C ARG A 52 3.37 -3.89 21.28
N VAL A 53 4.58 -3.96 20.72
CA VAL A 53 5.25 -5.23 20.39
C VAL A 53 6.55 -5.35 21.18
N ASP A 54 6.74 -6.50 21.81
CA ASP A 54 8.04 -6.87 22.41
C ASP A 54 8.98 -7.36 21.30
N VAL A 55 9.90 -6.49 20.89
CA VAL A 55 10.85 -6.75 19.80
C VAL A 55 11.81 -7.88 20.18
N THR A 56 12.24 -7.95 21.45
CA THR A 56 13.19 -8.97 21.92
C THR A 56 12.53 -10.35 21.91
N ALA A 57 11.34 -10.48 22.47
CA ALA A 57 10.59 -11.74 22.43
C ALA A 57 10.26 -12.18 20.99
N THR A 58 9.92 -11.22 20.12
CA THR A 58 9.67 -11.50 18.69
C THR A 58 10.92 -12.03 17.99
N TYR A 59 12.09 -11.44 18.29
CA TYR A 59 13.37 -11.89 17.74
C TYR A 59 13.73 -13.31 18.19
N GLU A 60 13.57 -13.63 19.47
CA GLU A 60 13.84 -14.97 20.00
C GLU A 60 12.92 -16.03 19.37
N ALA A 61 11.62 -15.73 19.27
CA ALA A 61 10.65 -16.60 18.60
C ALA A 61 11.00 -16.80 17.12
N TYR A 62 11.41 -15.74 16.44
CA TYR A 62 11.88 -15.81 15.05
C TYR A 62 13.14 -16.66 14.92
N GLN A 63 14.15 -16.46 15.76
CA GLN A 63 15.38 -17.26 15.75
C GLN A 63 15.09 -18.75 15.96
N ARG A 64 14.18 -19.09 16.89
CA ARG A 64 13.74 -20.47 17.10
C ARG A 64 13.13 -21.05 15.84
N TRP A 65 12.20 -20.32 15.21
CA TRP A 65 11.59 -20.75 13.96
C TRP A 65 12.63 -20.91 12.84
N TRP A 66 13.57 -19.98 12.71
CA TRP A 66 14.63 -20.00 11.70
C TRP A 66 15.55 -21.21 11.85
N LYS A 67 15.93 -21.58 13.09
CA LYS A 67 16.71 -22.80 13.34
C LYS A 67 15.97 -24.06 12.89
N LEU A 68 14.67 -24.14 13.16
CA LEU A 68 13.82 -25.27 12.71
C LEU A 68 13.68 -25.29 11.19
N TYR A 69 13.54 -24.13 10.56
CA TYR A 69 13.51 -23.99 9.10
C TYR A 69 14.82 -24.45 8.46
N ALA A 70 15.97 -24.00 8.98
CA ALA A 70 17.29 -24.40 8.48
C ALA A 70 17.49 -25.92 8.58
N CYS A 71 17.10 -26.54 9.70
CA CYS A 71 17.13 -27.99 9.87
C CYS A 71 16.22 -28.71 8.86
N TYR A 72 15.00 -28.21 8.61
CA TYR A 72 14.12 -28.76 7.59
C TYR A 72 14.74 -28.69 6.19
N VAL A 73 15.32 -27.54 5.81
CA VAL A 73 15.99 -27.35 4.51
C VAL A 73 17.18 -28.30 4.35
N GLU A 74 18.03 -28.41 5.36
CA GLU A 74 19.16 -29.32 5.38
C GLU A 74 18.72 -30.78 5.21
N ARG A 75 17.68 -31.23 5.93
CA ARG A 75 17.12 -32.58 5.80
C ARG A 75 16.56 -32.85 4.41
N VAL A 76 15.93 -31.87 3.77
CA VAL A 76 15.46 -31.99 2.38
C VAL A 76 16.63 -32.08 1.40
N GLN A 77 17.68 -31.27 1.59
CA GLN A 77 18.85 -31.25 0.71
C GLN A 77 19.75 -32.48 0.84
N THR A 78 19.81 -33.06 2.03
CA THR A 78 20.58 -34.29 2.32
C THR A 78 19.79 -35.56 2.05
N GLU A 79 18.57 -35.45 1.51
CA GLU A 79 17.66 -36.57 1.26
C GLU A 79 17.46 -37.46 2.50
N ALA A 80 17.40 -36.84 3.68
CA ALA A 80 17.10 -37.57 4.91
C ALA A 80 15.77 -38.34 4.76
N GLY A 81 15.65 -39.48 5.45
CA GLY A 81 14.47 -40.32 5.34
C GLY A 81 13.16 -39.55 5.54
N LEU A 82 12.13 -39.88 4.74
CA LEU A 82 10.81 -39.23 4.76
C LEU A 82 10.24 -38.96 6.17
N PRO A 83 10.38 -39.86 7.17
CA PRO A 83 9.93 -39.58 8.53
C PRO A 83 10.60 -38.35 9.16
N LEU A 84 11.92 -38.20 8.98
CA LEU A 84 12.71 -37.10 9.53
C LEU A 84 12.37 -35.76 8.86
N ILE A 85 12.12 -35.77 7.55
CA ILE A 85 11.65 -34.57 6.82
C ILE A 85 10.27 -34.16 7.33
N ARG A 86 9.34 -35.12 7.52
CA ARG A 86 7.98 -34.84 8.01
C ARG A 86 8.00 -34.28 9.43
N GLU A 87 8.83 -34.84 10.30
CA GLU A 87 9.02 -34.36 11.67
C GLU A 87 9.54 -32.91 11.68
N ALA A 88 10.65 -32.63 10.99
CA ALA A 88 11.20 -31.28 10.92
C ALA A 88 10.19 -30.26 10.35
N LYS A 89 9.41 -30.67 9.34
CA LYS A 89 8.34 -29.84 8.80
C LYS A 89 7.22 -29.57 9.81
N ARG A 90 6.84 -30.56 10.61
CA ARG A 90 5.82 -30.42 11.66
C ARG A 90 6.31 -29.46 12.75
N ASP A 91 7.55 -29.62 13.20
CA ASP A 91 8.11 -28.82 14.28
C ASP A 91 8.30 -27.36 13.85
N MET A 92 8.79 -27.15 12.62
CA MET A 92 8.84 -25.82 11.99
C MET A 92 7.44 -25.19 11.89
N LYS A 93 6.42 -25.97 11.49
CA LYS A 93 5.03 -25.49 11.44
C LYS A 93 4.47 -25.17 12.82
N ALA A 94 4.86 -25.89 13.88
CA ALA A 94 4.43 -25.57 15.23
C ALA A 94 5.00 -24.24 15.74
N ALA A 95 6.18 -23.85 15.27
CA ALA A 95 6.84 -22.57 15.62
C ALA A 95 6.45 -21.40 14.69
N TYR A 96 5.41 -21.53 13.85
CA TYR A 96 5.07 -20.54 12.81
C TYR A 96 4.80 -19.13 13.35
N SER A 97 4.33 -18.99 14.59
CA SER A 97 4.08 -17.71 15.24
C SER A 97 5.33 -16.80 15.28
N GLY A 98 6.52 -17.39 15.36
CA GLY A 98 7.78 -16.64 15.29
C GLY A 98 8.00 -15.94 13.95
N LEU A 99 7.69 -16.61 12.83
CA LEU A 99 7.73 -15.99 11.50
C LEU A 99 6.69 -14.87 11.38
N LEU A 100 5.46 -15.13 11.84
CA LEU A 100 4.37 -14.17 11.72
C LEU A 100 4.59 -12.91 12.54
N GLY A 101 5.13 -13.06 13.76
CA GLY A 101 5.53 -11.92 14.58
C GLY A 101 6.57 -11.05 13.88
N ALA A 102 7.55 -11.68 13.24
CA ALA A 102 8.58 -10.97 12.50
C ALA A 102 8.03 -10.29 11.22
N LEU A 103 7.11 -10.92 10.50
CA LEU A 103 6.44 -10.32 9.34
C LEU A 103 5.48 -9.17 9.70
N ALA A 104 4.98 -9.13 10.93
CA ALA A 104 4.14 -8.03 11.42
C ALA A 104 4.94 -6.76 11.78
N LEU A 105 6.27 -6.84 11.79
CA LEU A 105 7.12 -5.69 12.11
C LEU A 105 7.09 -4.64 10.98
N PRO A 106 7.07 -3.34 11.35
CA PRO A 106 6.99 -2.25 10.39
C PRO A 106 8.29 -2.10 9.60
N ASN A 107 8.19 -1.38 8.49
CA ASN A 107 9.34 -0.90 7.74
C ASN A 107 10.18 0.10 8.57
N SER A 108 11.46 0.26 8.23
CA SER A 108 12.38 1.19 8.88
C SER A 108 11.95 2.65 8.67
N LEU A 109 12.20 3.52 9.65
CA LEU A 109 11.94 4.95 9.50
C LEU A 109 13.12 5.65 8.84
N ASP A 110 12.82 6.61 7.97
CA ASP A 110 13.81 7.56 7.46
C ASP A 110 14.23 8.51 8.62
N PRO A 111 15.52 8.84 8.81
CA PRO A 111 15.99 9.75 9.85
C PRO A 111 15.29 11.12 9.89
N VAL A 112 14.73 11.57 8.76
CA VAL A 112 14.04 12.87 8.64
C VAL A 112 12.64 12.85 9.29
N VAL A 113 12.06 11.67 9.49
CA VAL A 113 10.70 11.54 10.02
C VAL A 113 10.65 11.95 11.48
N ASP A 114 9.70 12.84 11.79
CA ASP A 114 9.42 13.21 13.17
C ASP A 114 8.85 12.00 13.93
N LYS A 115 9.51 11.67 15.04
CA LYS A 115 9.12 10.60 15.96
C LYS A 115 8.14 11.09 17.04
N SER A 116 7.86 12.39 17.10
CA SER A 116 6.92 12.97 18.05
C SER A 116 5.46 12.68 17.67
N PRO A 117 4.52 12.68 18.64
CA PRO A 117 3.09 12.50 18.34
C PRO A 117 2.56 13.69 17.54
N SER A 118 1.78 13.44 16.48
CA SER A 118 1.26 14.52 15.64
C SER A 118 0.36 15.49 16.41
N THR A 119 0.57 16.79 16.23
CA THR A 119 -0.42 17.81 16.56
C THR A 119 -1.49 17.84 15.46
N SER A 120 -2.75 17.63 15.83
CA SER A 120 -3.86 17.60 14.86
C SER A 120 -3.95 18.92 14.10
N THR A 121 -3.95 18.85 12.77
CA THR A 121 -4.43 19.95 11.94
C THR A 121 -5.91 20.20 12.25
N GLY A 122 -6.35 21.46 12.18
CA GLY A 122 -7.74 21.82 12.50
C GLY A 122 -8.76 20.98 11.72
N LYS A 123 -9.90 20.67 12.33
CA LYS A 123 -10.95 19.84 11.72
C LYS A 123 -11.54 20.52 10.48
N TYR A 124 -11.60 19.80 9.36
CA TYR A 124 -12.29 20.25 8.16
C TYR A 124 -13.81 20.10 8.34
N VAL A 125 -14.55 21.19 8.12
CA VAL A 125 -16.01 21.17 8.16
C VAL A 125 -16.51 21.20 6.73
N SER A 126 -16.99 20.05 6.26
CA SER A 126 -17.48 19.89 4.91
C SER A 126 -18.99 20.07 4.83
N ASN A 127 -19.47 20.84 3.85
CA ASN A 127 -20.89 21.10 3.60
C ASN A 127 -21.36 20.53 2.25
N HIS A 128 -20.50 19.77 1.55
CA HIS A 128 -20.74 19.30 0.19
C HIS A 128 -22.04 18.50 0.09
N VAL A 129 -22.32 17.63 1.07
CA VAL A 129 -23.54 16.81 1.08
C VAL A 129 -24.80 17.69 1.07
N ALA A 130 -24.86 18.71 1.92
CA ALA A 130 -26.01 19.61 2.01
C ALA A 130 -26.22 20.37 0.69
N TYR A 131 -25.14 20.88 0.11
CA TYR A 131 -25.18 21.57 -1.18
C TYR A 131 -25.63 20.65 -2.31
N LEU A 132 -25.03 19.45 -2.43
CA LEU A 132 -25.33 18.52 -3.51
C LEU A 132 -26.76 17.97 -3.44
N ASN A 133 -27.25 17.68 -2.24
CA ASN A 133 -28.64 17.25 -2.04
C ASN A 133 -29.64 18.34 -2.42
N LYS A 134 -29.39 19.58 -1.99
CA LYS A 134 -30.26 20.72 -2.31
C LYS A 134 -30.40 20.93 -3.83
N ASN A 135 -29.34 20.64 -4.59
CA ASN A 135 -29.32 20.79 -6.04
C ASN A 135 -29.68 19.50 -6.80
N GLY A 136 -30.06 18.41 -6.11
CA GLY A 136 -30.39 17.13 -6.75
C GLY A 136 -29.21 16.46 -7.46
N LEU A 137 -27.97 16.80 -7.09
CA LEU A 137 -26.74 16.30 -7.72
C LEU A 137 -26.21 15.03 -7.07
N LEU A 138 -26.84 14.59 -5.98
CA LEU A 138 -26.45 13.41 -5.24
C LEU A 138 -27.69 12.66 -4.77
N SER A 139 -27.71 11.36 -4.99
CA SER A 139 -28.77 10.45 -4.56
C SER A 139 -28.18 9.34 -3.71
N PHE A 140 -28.90 8.93 -2.67
CA PHE A 140 -28.47 7.86 -1.77
C PHE A 140 -29.37 6.65 -1.90
N ASN A 141 -28.76 5.47 -1.84
CA ASN A 141 -29.48 4.26 -1.47
C ASN A 141 -29.00 3.82 -0.08
N LYS A 142 -29.87 4.05 0.93
CA LYS A 142 -29.56 3.78 2.34
C LYS A 142 -29.52 2.28 2.66
N GLU A 143 -30.24 1.45 1.90
CA GLU A 143 -30.30 0.00 2.15
C GLU A 143 -28.95 -0.66 1.86
N VAL A 144 -28.31 -0.24 0.76
CA VAL A 144 -27.00 -0.77 0.33
C VAL A 144 -25.82 0.15 0.65
N ASN A 145 -26.07 1.29 1.31
CA ASN A 145 -25.07 2.31 1.63
C ASN A 145 -24.27 2.80 0.41
N THR A 146 -24.98 3.18 -0.66
CA THR A 146 -24.37 3.67 -1.91
C THR A 146 -24.77 5.11 -2.24
N ILE A 147 -23.89 5.77 -2.99
CA ILE A 147 -24.02 7.16 -3.42
C ILE A 147 -23.96 7.19 -4.94
N ASN A 148 -24.93 7.88 -5.54
CA ASN A 148 -24.98 8.15 -6.97
C ASN A 148 -24.71 9.63 -7.21
N MET A 149 -23.65 9.93 -7.96
CA MET A 149 -23.36 11.28 -8.45
C MET A 149 -24.16 11.57 -9.70
N LEU A 150 -24.81 12.73 -9.76
CA LEU A 150 -25.67 13.16 -10.86
C LEU A 150 -25.17 14.50 -11.44
N GLY A 151 -25.69 14.85 -12.62
CA GLY A 151 -25.37 16.12 -13.29
C GLY A 151 -23.91 16.19 -13.75
N TYR A 152 -23.20 17.24 -13.36
CA TYR A 152 -21.83 17.52 -13.81
C TYR A 152 -20.74 16.78 -13.00
N LEU A 153 -21.07 16.20 -11.84
CA LEU A 153 -20.08 15.53 -10.98
C LEU A 153 -19.39 14.33 -11.65
N PRO A 154 -20.08 13.45 -12.41
CA PRO A 154 -19.42 12.38 -13.15
C PRO A 154 -18.45 12.91 -14.21
N ALA A 155 -18.78 14.04 -14.86
CA ALA A 155 -17.91 14.69 -15.82
C ALA A 155 -16.64 15.21 -15.12
N TRP A 156 -16.77 15.85 -13.96
CA TRP A 156 -15.62 16.27 -13.15
C TRP A 156 -14.72 15.10 -12.72
N SER A 157 -15.30 13.98 -12.28
CA SER A 157 -14.51 12.78 -11.94
C SER A 157 -13.70 12.30 -13.16
N ARG A 158 -14.35 12.21 -14.33
CA ARG A 158 -13.67 11.84 -15.58
C ARG A 158 -12.54 12.82 -15.93
N THR A 159 -12.81 14.13 -15.93
CA THR A 159 -11.81 15.15 -16.26
C THR A 159 -10.63 15.11 -15.29
N LEU A 160 -10.88 14.95 -13.98
CA LEU A 160 -9.79 14.81 -13.00
C LEU A 160 -8.95 13.56 -13.27
N ARG A 161 -9.56 12.40 -13.57
CA ARG A 161 -8.82 11.19 -13.96
C ARG A 161 -7.92 11.44 -15.17
N GLU A 162 -8.45 12.05 -16.22
CA GLU A 162 -7.70 12.39 -17.44
C GLU A 162 -6.56 13.38 -17.17
N LEU A 163 -6.81 14.43 -16.37
CA LEU A 163 -5.80 15.41 -15.98
C LEU A 163 -4.62 14.76 -15.26
N PHE A 164 -4.88 13.89 -14.27
CA PHE A 164 -3.82 13.19 -13.58
C PHE A 164 -3.06 12.23 -14.49
N LEU A 165 -3.74 11.45 -15.34
CA LEU A 165 -3.06 10.54 -16.28
C LEU A 165 -2.17 11.31 -17.28
N ASN A 166 -2.64 12.44 -17.82
CA ASN A 166 -1.92 13.19 -18.85
C ASN A 166 -0.69 13.95 -18.33
N LYS A 167 -0.60 14.24 -17.02
CA LYS A 167 0.51 15.01 -16.44
C LYS A 167 1.77 14.18 -16.14
N PHE A 168 1.72 12.87 -16.32
CA PHE A 168 2.88 11.97 -16.14
C PHE A 168 3.24 11.25 -17.45
N PRO A 169 3.82 11.95 -18.45
CA PRO A 169 4.05 11.39 -19.79
C PRO A 169 5.05 10.23 -19.84
N GLY A 170 5.86 10.03 -18.79
CA GLY A 170 6.78 8.89 -18.66
C GLY A 170 6.21 7.70 -17.89
N ALA A 171 4.98 7.79 -17.38
CA ALA A 171 4.32 6.69 -16.70
C ALA A 171 3.47 5.87 -17.67
N VAL A 172 3.52 4.55 -17.53
CA VAL A 172 2.74 3.62 -18.35
C VAL A 172 1.35 3.49 -17.75
N VAL A 173 0.33 3.85 -18.53
CA VAL A 173 -1.08 3.62 -18.18
C VAL A 173 -1.37 2.13 -18.19
N ILE A 174 -1.86 1.62 -17.07
CA ILE A 174 -2.26 0.21 -16.93
C ILE A 174 -3.69 0.10 -16.42
N SER A 175 -4.30 -1.07 -16.65
CA SER A 175 -5.58 -1.45 -16.04
C SER A 175 -5.32 -2.62 -15.07
N PRO A 176 -5.05 -2.34 -13.78
CA PRO A 176 -4.75 -3.38 -12.82
C PRO A 176 -6.03 -4.13 -12.42
N SER A 177 -5.88 -5.36 -11.92
CA SER A 177 -6.99 -6.12 -11.37
C SER A 177 -7.63 -5.39 -10.19
N ASN A 178 -8.96 -5.25 -10.19
CA ASN A 178 -9.69 -4.66 -9.05
C ASN A 178 -9.79 -5.59 -7.84
N PHE A 179 -9.32 -6.84 -7.96
CA PHE A 179 -9.28 -7.79 -6.87
C PHE A 179 -7.87 -8.35 -6.65
N ALA A 180 -7.54 -8.63 -5.39
CA ALA A 180 -6.29 -9.24 -4.98
C ALA A 180 -6.53 -10.39 -4.01
N ARG A 181 -5.58 -11.32 -3.95
CA ARG A 181 -5.55 -12.38 -2.93
C ARG A 181 -5.05 -11.80 -1.61
N ALA A 182 -5.46 -12.41 -0.49
CA ALA A 182 -4.97 -12.08 0.85
C ALA A 182 -3.43 -12.00 0.92
N ALA A 183 -2.73 -12.91 0.25
CA ALA A 183 -1.26 -12.94 0.20
C ALA A 183 -0.64 -11.65 -0.37
N VAL A 184 -1.27 -11.03 -1.37
CA VAL A 184 -0.76 -9.79 -1.97
C VAL A 184 -1.01 -8.61 -1.04
N ILE A 185 -2.19 -8.58 -0.41
CA ILE A 185 -2.55 -7.54 0.59
C ILE A 185 -1.59 -7.60 1.78
N GLU A 186 -1.33 -8.80 2.30
CA GLU A 186 -0.34 -9.04 3.35
C GLU A 186 1.08 -8.63 2.92
N GLY A 187 1.45 -8.93 1.67
CA GLY A 187 2.73 -8.51 1.10
C GLY A 187 2.88 -7.00 0.94
N CYS A 188 1.77 -6.26 0.81
CA CYS A 188 1.74 -4.81 0.89
C CYS A 188 1.75 -4.26 2.33
N HIS A 189 1.72 -5.15 3.32
CA HIS A 189 1.58 -4.84 4.74
C HIS A 189 0.28 -4.07 5.08
N GLU A 190 -0.81 -4.41 4.38
CA GLU A 190 -2.15 -3.88 4.63
C GLU A 190 -3.04 -4.93 5.30
N GLU A 191 -4.06 -4.48 6.03
CA GLU A 191 -5.03 -5.38 6.65
C GLU A 191 -6.14 -5.78 5.66
N ALA A 192 -6.43 -7.07 5.58
CA ALA A 192 -7.49 -7.60 4.73
C ALA A 192 -8.90 -7.08 5.13
N SER A 193 -9.09 -6.76 6.41
CA SER A 193 -10.31 -6.16 6.98
C SER A 193 -10.69 -4.81 6.36
N ASN A 194 -9.72 -4.12 5.74
CA ASN A 194 -9.96 -2.86 5.04
C ASN A 194 -10.74 -3.06 3.72
N PHE A 195 -10.80 -4.30 3.22
CA PHE A 195 -11.33 -4.64 1.91
C PHE A 195 -12.54 -5.56 2.02
N SER A 196 -13.43 -5.50 1.02
CA SER A 196 -14.57 -6.41 0.95
C SER A 196 -14.11 -7.76 0.39
N GLY A 197 -14.16 -8.80 1.22
CA GLY A 197 -13.87 -10.18 0.85
C GLY A 197 -15.04 -10.82 0.08
N PHE A 198 -14.72 -11.69 -0.86
CA PHE A 198 -15.68 -12.51 -1.60
C PHE A 198 -15.08 -13.88 -1.95
N THR A 199 -15.95 -14.87 -2.09
CA THR A 199 -15.58 -16.24 -2.46
C THR A 199 -16.57 -16.76 -3.50
N GLU A 200 -16.19 -17.79 -4.26
CA GLU A 200 -17.11 -18.49 -5.17
C GLU A 200 -18.09 -19.43 -4.43
N GLY A 201 -18.12 -19.39 -3.08
CA GLY A 201 -19.04 -20.17 -2.25
C GLY A 201 -18.59 -21.60 -1.98
N THR A 202 -17.42 -22.04 -2.48
CA THR A 202 -16.85 -23.36 -2.14
C THR A 202 -15.75 -23.23 -1.09
N ALA A 203 -15.66 -24.18 -0.17
CA ALA A 203 -14.60 -24.21 0.84
C ALA A 203 -13.18 -24.37 0.24
N ALA A 204 -13.08 -24.76 -1.04
CA ALA A 204 -11.82 -24.98 -1.73
C ALA A 204 -11.28 -23.71 -2.44
N THR A 205 -12.13 -22.72 -2.70
CA THR A 205 -11.73 -21.51 -3.42
C THR A 205 -11.13 -20.48 -2.48
N PRO A 206 -9.91 -19.96 -2.76
CA PRO A 206 -9.29 -18.96 -1.91
C PRO A 206 -10.09 -17.66 -1.93
N GLU A 207 -10.22 -17.03 -0.77
CA GLU A 207 -10.89 -15.74 -0.64
C GLU A 207 -10.15 -14.65 -1.43
N MET A 208 -10.94 -13.87 -2.16
CA MET A 208 -10.50 -12.74 -2.97
C MET A 208 -11.05 -11.45 -2.34
N TYR A 209 -10.36 -10.34 -2.54
CA TYR A 209 -10.71 -9.07 -1.92
C TYR A 209 -10.80 -7.98 -2.97
N LEU A 210 -11.84 -7.16 -2.90
CA LEU A 210 -12.01 -5.97 -3.74
C LEU A 210 -11.11 -4.85 -3.24
N VAL A 211 -10.03 -4.59 -3.97
CA VAL A 211 -9.02 -3.58 -3.64
C VAL A 211 -9.09 -2.36 -4.56
N GLY A 212 -9.58 -2.55 -5.80
CA GLY A 212 -9.65 -1.50 -6.81
C GLY A 212 -8.27 -0.93 -7.15
N ASN A 213 -8.22 0.34 -7.53
CA ASN A 213 -6.99 1.08 -7.83
C ASN A 213 -6.25 1.39 -6.53
N SER A 214 -5.24 0.58 -6.22
CA SER A 214 -4.57 0.57 -4.92
C SER A 214 -3.18 -0.05 -5.05
N LEU A 215 -2.37 0.03 -3.99
CA LEU A 215 -1.04 -0.55 -3.99
C LEU A 215 -1.05 -2.08 -4.24
N PRO A 216 -1.94 -2.88 -3.60
CA PRO A 216 -2.03 -4.32 -3.87
C PRO A 216 -2.32 -4.66 -5.33
N SER A 217 -3.18 -3.90 -6.01
CA SER A 217 -3.53 -4.20 -7.41
C SER A 217 -2.39 -3.86 -8.37
N LEU A 218 -1.68 -2.74 -8.16
CA LEU A 218 -0.54 -2.38 -9.00
C LEU A 218 0.63 -3.33 -8.81
N VAL A 219 0.95 -3.71 -7.56
CA VAL A 219 2.11 -4.55 -7.28
C VAL A 219 1.87 -6.02 -7.61
N SER A 220 0.61 -6.46 -7.69
CA SER A 220 0.24 -7.85 -7.99
C SER A 220 0.86 -8.34 -9.31
N THR A 221 1.02 -7.46 -10.28
CA THR A 221 1.65 -7.71 -11.58
C THR A 221 3.12 -8.12 -11.48
N PHE A 222 3.80 -7.73 -10.40
CA PHE A 222 5.25 -7.91 -10.22
C PHE A 222 5.62 -8.99 -9.22
N VAL A 223 4.65 -9.73 -8.69
CA VAL A 223 4.92 -10.81 -7.73
C VAL A 223 5.92 -11.80 -8.34
N ARG A 224 7.07 -11.95 -7.67
CA ARG A 224 8.21 -12.79 -8.10
C ARG A 224 8.88 -12.34 -9.42
N ALA A 225 8.64 -11.12 -9.87
CA ALA A 225 9.28 -10.59 -11.06
C ALA A 225 10.77 -10.34 -10.83
N LYS A 226 11.57 -10.58 -11.87
CA LYS A 226 13.00 -10.26 -11.91
C LYS A 226 13.29 -9.35 -13.09
N PHE A 227 13.84 -8.18 -12.80
CA PHE A 227 14.23 -7.17 -13.78
C PHE A 227 15.72 -7.30 -14.11
N SER A 228 16.05 -7.13 -15.39
CA SER A 228 17.43 -7.16 -15.94
C SER A 228 17.64 -6.05 -16.97
N TYR A 229 17.02 -4.89 -16.74
CA TYR A 229 17.02 -3.78 -17.70
C TYR A 229 18.26 -2.89 -17.55
N PRO A 230 18.71 -2.22 -18.63
CA PRO A 230 19.83 -1.29 -18.57
C PRO A 230 19.50 -0.04 -17.75
N ALA A 231 20.51 0.74 -17.39
CA ALA A 231 20.39 1.84 -16.42
C ALA A 231 19.44 2.98 -16.89
N ASP A 232 19.32 3.21 -18.19
CA ASP A 232 18.48 4.23 -18.81
C ASP A 232 16.98 3.90 -18.79
N PHE A 233 16.62 2.66 -18.48
CA PHE A 233 15.22 2.22 -18.35
C PHE A 233 14.55 2.72 -17.06
N TRP A 234 15.31 3.25 -16.12
CA TRP A 234 14.84 3.58 -14.78
C TRP A 234 14.58 5.08 -14.60
N PRO A 235 13.57 5.49 -13.80
CA PRO A 235 12.63 4.65 -13.06
C PRO A 235 11.51 4.06 -13.94
N VAL A 236 11.03 2.87 -13.56
CA VAL A 236 9.79 2.32 -14.11
C VAL A 236 8.62 2.95 -13.37
N SER A 237 7.70 3.58 -14.09
CA SER A 237 6.50 4.17 -13.50
C SER A 237 5.24 3.64 -14.17
N LEU A 238 4.28 3.24 -13.36
CA LEU A 238 2.98 2.71 -13.78
C LEU A 238 1.91 3.49 -13.05
N HIS A 239 0.85 3.86 -13.74
CA HIS A 239 -0.27 4.54 -13.11
C HIS A 239 -1.61 4.07 -13.67
N SER A 240 -2.65 4.31 -12.89
CA SER A 240 -4.02 3.99 -13.22
C SER A 240 -4.95 4.96 -12.50
N ALA A 241 -6.15 5.14 -13.04
CA ALA A 241 -7.19 5.93 -12.40
C ALA A 241 -8.54 5.21 -12.48
N GLY A 242 -9.25 5.12 -11.37
CA GLY A 242 -10.51 4.39 -11.30
C GLY A 242 -10.94 4.07 -9.87
N PRO A 243 -11.89 3.15 -9.68
CA PRO A 243 -12.49 2.92 -8.39
C PRO A 243 -11.52 2.24 -7.43
N LYS A 244 -11.55 2.65 -6.16
CA LYS A 244 -10.99 1.99 -4.98
C LYS A 244 -12.13 1.63 -4.03
N TYR A 245 -12.04 0.45 -3.43
CA TYR A 245 -13.09 -0.10 -2.59
C TYR A 245 -12.64 -0.20 -1.13
N HIS A 246 -13.56 0.06 -0.21
CA HIS A 246 -13.38 -0.02 1.22
C HIS A 246 -14.51 -0.85 1.85
N ALA A 247 -14.17 -1.69 2.83
CA ALA A 247 -15.16 -2.48 3.57
C ALA A 247 -16.14 -1.58 4.36
N GLN A 248 -15.62 -0.47 4.90
CA GLN A 248 -16.38 0.51 5.67
C GLN A 248 -16.42 1.85 4.94
N GLY A 249 -17.49 2.63 5.17
CA GLY A 249 -17.63 3.96 4.59
C GLY A 249 -18.96 4.61 4.89
N GLY A 250 -19.01 5.93 4.79
CA GLY A 250 -20.20 6.75 5.04
C GLY A 250 -21.01 7.08 3.78
N LEU A 251 -22.07 7.86 3.98
CA LEU A 251 -22.93 8.41 2.93
C LEU A 251 -22.47 9.84 2.56
N ASP A 252 -21.20 9.99 2.21
CA ASP A 252 -20.61 11.24 1.70
C ASP A 252 -19.46 10.94 0.72
N LEU A 253 -19.01 11.93 -0.06
CA LEU A 253 -17.94 11.74 -1.05
C LEU A 253 -16.55 11.57 -0.42
N ILE A 254 -16.35 11.96 0.84
CA ILE A 254 -15.06 11.91 1.53
C ILE A 254 -14.76 10.50 2.06
N SER A 255 -15.80 9.79 2.47
CA SER A 255 -15.72 8.55 3.25
C SER A 255 -16.47 7.36 2.62
N CYS A 256 -17.14 7.51 1.48
CA CYS A 256 -17.91 6.42 0.88
C CYS A 256 -17.06 5.19 0.53
N ARG A 257 -17.74 4.04 0.46
CA ARG A 257 -17.09 2.73 0.24
C ARG A 257 -16.40 2.59 -1.11
N GLN A 258 -16.87 3.30 -2.13
CA GLN A 258 -16.27 3.31 -3.47
C GLN A 258 -15.91 4.74 -3.84
N ARG A 259 -14.62 5.00 -4.08
CA ARG A 259 -14.10 6.31 -4.49
C ARG A 259 -13.21 6.17 -5.70
N ASP A 260 -13.33 7.07 -6.67
CA ASP A 260 -12.33 7.13 -7.73
C ASP A 260 -11.02 7.70 -7.17
N VAL A 261 -9.91 7.08 -7.55
CA VAL A 261 -8.57 7.49 -7.16
C VAL A 261 -7.65 7.44 -8.38
N TYR A 262 -6.66 8.33 -8.39
CA TYR A 262 -5.47 8.17 -9.21
C TYR A 262 -4.39 7.49 -8.37
N VAL A 263 -3.68 6.52 -8.92
CA VAL A 263 -2.60 5.81 -8.25
C VAL A 263 -1.40 5.66 -9.17
N GLN A 264 -0.20 5.74 -8.61
CA GLN A 264 1.06 5.59 -9.33
C GLN A 264 2.05 4.78 -8.51
N LEU A 265 2.53 3.68 -9.08
CA LEU A 265 3.65 2.89 -8.56
C LEU A 265 4.91 3.27 -9.32
N ILE A 266 5.98 3.55 -8.58
CA ILE A 266 7.29 3.87 -9.12
C ILE A 266 8.27 2.83 -8.59
N MET A 267 9.12 2.30 -9.46
CA MET A 267 10.14 1.31 -9.10
C MET A 267 11.50 1.76 -9.62
N HIS A 268 12.53 1.62 -8.78
CA HIS A 268 13.91 1.89 -9.13
C HIS A 268 14.83 0.89 -8.43
N TYR A 269 15.95 0.51 -9.04
CA TYR A 269 16.89 -0.46 -8.46
C TYR A 269 17.75 0.12 -7.32
N GLY A 270 17.82 1.44 -7.20
CA GLY A 270 18.57 2.17 -6.19
C GLY A 270 17.73 3.22 -5.43
N GLU A 271 18.10 3.45 -4.17
CA GLU A 271 17.37 4.32 -3.23
C GLU A 271 17.34 5.79 -3.68
N ASP A 272 18.46 6.34 -4.13
CA ASP A 272 18.52 7.75 -4.56
C ASP A 272 17.63 8.02 -5.77
N GLY A 273 17.58 7.07 -6.72
CA GLY A 273 16.74 7.20 -7.91
C GLY A 273 15.26 7.16 -7.60
N ILE A 274 14.82 6.31 -6.64
CA ILE A 274 13.41 6.32 -6.23
C ILE A 274 13.04 7.62 -5.50
N ASN A 275 13.95 8.16 -4.68
CA ASN A 275 13.73 9.40 -3.96
C ASN A 275 13.58 10.57 -4.94
N GLN A 276 14.46 10.69 -5.94
CA GLN A 276 14.34 11.70 -6.99
C GLN A 276 13.04 11.57 -7.79
N ALA A 277 12.60 10.34 -8.09
CA ALA A 277 11.35 10.11 -8.81
C ALA A 277 10.13 10.53 -7.98
N ASN A 278 10.10 10.20 -6.68
CA ASN A 278 9.04 10.63 -5.77
C ASN A 278 8.99 12.17 -5.62
N GLU A 279 10.15 12.84 -5.59
CA GLU A 279 10.21 14.31 -5.56
C GLU A 279 9.59 14.94 -6.81
N LYS A 280 9.82 14.36 -8.00
CA LYS A 280 9.16 14.81 -9.24
C LYS A 280 7.64 14.62 -9.18
N VAL A 281 7.18 13.46 -8.71
CA VAL A 281 5.74 13.20 -8.55
C VAL A 281 5.10 14.16 -7.56
N LYS A 282 5.80 14.46 -6.46
CA LYS A 282 5.38 15.45 -5.47
C LYS A 282 5.22 16.84 -6.06
N ALA A 283 6.17 17.29 -6.88
CA ALA A 283 6.07 18.58 -7.54
C ALA A 283 4.85 18.64 -8.48
N ILE A 284 4.65 17.61 -9.32
CA ILE A 284 3.54 17.55 -10.27
C ILE A 284 2.18 17.55 -9.56
N ILE A 285 2.01 16.76 -8.49
CA ILE A 285 0.77 16.75 -7.69
C ILE A 285 0.54 18.12 -7.05
N ALA A 286 1.58 18.74 -6.48
CA ALA A 286 1.46 20.06 -5.87
C ALA A 286 1.07 21.15 -6.88
N ASP A 287 1.62 21.11 -8.09
CA ASP A 287 1.29 22.02 -9.18
C ASP A 287 -0.16 21.81 -9.64
N LEU A 288 -0.60 20.57 -9.83
CA LEU A 288 -1.98 20.24 -10.19
C LEU A 288 -3.01 20.72 -9.17
N LEU A 289 -2.77 20.48 -7.88
CA LEU A 289 -3.66 20.95 -6.81
C LEU A 289 -3.76 22.49 -6.79
N ARG A 290 -2.65 23.17 -7.10
CA ARG A 290 -2.62 24.64 -7.24
C ARG A 290 -3.39 25.12 -8.47
N GLU A 291 -3.23 24.45 -9.61
CA GLU A 291 -3.98 24.75 -10.85
C GLU A 291 -5.51 24.55 -10.65
N LEU A 292 -5.91 23.63 -9.76
CA LEU A 292 -7.30 23.47 -9.31
C LEU A 292 -7.78 24.54 -8.32
N GLY A 293 -6.91 25.49 -7.94
CA GLY A 293 -7.24 26.56 -7.00
C GLY A 293 -7.33 26.12 -5.54
N LEU A 294 -6.72 24.99 -5.18
CA LEU A 294 -6.80 24.44 -3.82
C LEU A 294 -5.62 24.91 -2.95
N SER A 295 -5.93 25.50 -1.80
CA SER A 295 -4.94 25.83 -0.76
C SER A 295 -4.74 24.63 0.15
N VAL A 296 -3.84 23.72 -0.26
CA VAL A 296 -3.54 22.48 0.49
C VAL A 296 -2.36 22.66 1.45
N ASN A 297 -2.48 22.07 2.63
CA ASN A 297 -1.36 21.88 3.55
C ASN A 297 -0.54 20.69 3.07
N LYS A 298 0.74 20.93 2.79
CA LYS A 298 1.71 19.88 2.50
C LYS A 298 2.49 19.60 3.77
N CYS A 299 2.37 18.40 4.32
CA CYS A 299 3.10 17.99 5.52
C CYS A 299 3.83 16.67 5.31
N GLU A 300 5.00 16.56 5.95
CA GLU A 300 5.63 15.27 6.18
C GLU A 300 4.96 14.63 7.40
N LEU A 301 4.58 13.36 7.26
CA LEU A 301 3.83 12.66 8.29
C LEU A 301 4.76 12.17 9.41
N SER A 302 4.29 12.30 10.66
CA SER A 302 4.98 11.73 11.81
C SER A 302 4.96 10.19 11.76
N ALA A 303 5.89 9.55 12.47
CA ALA A 303 5.98 8.09 12.52
C ALA A 303 4.64 7.40 12.87
N SER A 304 3.86 8.00 13.76
CA SER A 304 2.54 7.49 14.19
C SER A 304 1.46 7.49 13.10
N GLN A 305 1.64 8.28 12.04
CA GLN A 305 0.69 8.43 10.93
C GLN A 305 1.09 7.63 9.67
N LEU A 306 2.24 6.94 9.73
CA LEU A 306 2.74 6.13 8.62
C LEU A 306 2.10 4.74 8.60
N TYR A 307 1.75 4.27 7.42
CA TYR A 307 1.42 2.86 7.22
C TYR A 307 2.66 1.99 7.49
N LEU A 308 2.43 0.73 7.86
CA LEU A 308 3.52 -0.17 8.27
C LEU A 308 4.50 -0.50 7.14
N SER A 309 4.12 -0.29 5.88
CA SER A 309 4.99 -0.45 4.71
C SER A 309 5.81 0.79 4.37
N GLU A 310 5.53 1.96 4.97
CA GLU A 310 6.16 3.23 4.63
C GLU A 310 7.37 3.52 5.49
N ARG A 311 8.44 4.07 4.90
CA ARG A 311 9.58 4.63 5.64
C ARG A 311 9.41 6.10 5.97
N ARG A 312 8.67 6.78 5.08
CA ARG A 312 8.36 8.20 5.06
C ARG A 312 7.12 8.39 4.19
N ALA A 313 6.28 9.37 4.50
CA ALA A 313 5.19 9.76 3.62
C ALA A 313 4.91 11.26 3.71
N ILE A 314 4.42 11.80 2.60
CA ILE A 314 4.01 13.20 2.48
C ILE A 314 2.53 13.23 2.16
N SER A 315 1.79 14.03 2.91
CA SER A 315 0.35 14.21 2.76
C SER A 315 0.05 15.61 2.24
N PHE A 316 -0.90 15.69 1.31
CA PHE A 316 -1.55 16.92 0.89
C PHE A 316 -2.97 16.91 1.45
N SER A 317 -3.25 17.81 2.37
CA SER A 317 -4.49 17.80 3.14
C SER A 317 -5.13 19.18 3.24
N ILE A 318 -6.43 19.20 3.51
CA ILE A 318 -7.15 20.40 3.96
C ILE A 318 -7.84 20.03 5.27
N GLY A 319 -7.41 20.67 6.36
CA GLY A 319 -7.77 20.23 7.72
C GLY A 319 -7.32 18.80 7.99
N ASP A 320 -8.26 17.91 8.33
CA ASP A 320 -8.08 16.48 8.55
C ASP A 320 -8.38 15.61 7.31
N VAL A 321 -8.74 16.21 6.18
CA VAL A 321 -9.01 15.47 4.93
C VAL A 321 -7.75 15.38 4.07
N GLU A 322 -7.18 14.18 3.98
CA GLU A 322 -6.08 13.86 3.07
C GLU A 322 -6.59 13.71 1.63
N LEU A 323 -6.10 14.56 0.72
CA LEU A 323 -6.44 14.57 -0.71
C LEU A 323 -5.46 13.76 -1.53
N ALA A 324 -4.18 13.78 -1.17
CA ALA A 324 -3.14 13.00 -1.81
C ALA A 324 -2.09 12.55 -0.81
N ARG A 325 -1.48 11.39 -1.08
CA ARG A 325 -0.41 10.82 -0.28
C ARG A 325 0.69 10.29 -1.18
N ILE A 326 1.94 10.57 -0.83
CA ILE A 326 3.13 10.03 -1.48
C ILE A 326 3.92 9.24 -0.44
N SER A 327 4.11 7.96 -0.75
CA SER A 327 4.58 6.93 0.17
C SER A 327 5.95 6.46 -0.30
N TYR A 328 6.96 6.58 0.56
CA TYR A 328 8.31 6.10 0.30
C TYR A 328 8.42 4.72 0.94
N LEU A 329 8.34 3.66 0.13
CA LEU A 329 8.22 2.29 0.61
C LEU A 329 9.59 1.60 0.73
N GLY A 330 10.60 2.12 0.04
CA GLY A 330 11.90 1.46 -0.06
C GLY A 330 11.73 0.06 -0.64
N ASP A 331 12.44 -0.92 -0.11
CA ASP A 331 12.41 -2.30 -0.59
C ASP A 331 11.50 -3.22 0.25
N HIS A 332 10.71 -2.68 1.19
CA HIS A 332 9.91 -3.50 2.11
C HIS A 332 8.91 -4.41 1.39
N ILE A 333 8.15 -3.85 0.43
CA ILE A 333 7.15 -4.62 -0.32
C ILE A 333 7.81 -5.55 -1.33
N SER A 334 8.86 -5.09 -2.01
CA SER A 334 9.59 -5.92 -2.98
C SER A 334 10.26 -7.13 -2.33
N ARG A 335 10.75 -6.97 -1.10
CA ARG A 335 11.26 -8.04 -0.24
C ARG A 335 10.17 -9.09 0.09
N ARG A 336 8.96 -8.64 0.45
CA ARG A 336 7.82 -9.53 0.76
C ARG A 336 7.26 -10.24 -0.47
N LEU A 337 7.22 -9.56 -1.62
CA LEU A 337 6.65 -10.10 -2.86
C LEU A 337 7.69 -10.68 -3.82
N ASN A 338 8.96 -10.73 -3.39
CA ASN A 338 10.11 -11.21 -4.13
C ASN A 338 10.31 -10.50 -5.50
N VAL A 339 10.21 -9.18 -5.52
CA VAL A 339 10.43 -8.34 -6.70
C VAL A 339 11.89 -7.89 -6.77
N GLN A 340 12.65 -8.41 -7.73
CA GLN A 340 14.10 -8.31 -7.74
C GLN A 340 14.65 -7.62 -8.98
N HIS A 341 15.80 -6.97 -8.82
CA HIS A 341 16.76 -6.62 -9.86
C HIS A 341 18.00 -7.51 -9.72
N GLU A 342 18.90 -7.51 -10.70
CA GLU A 342 20.18 -8.24 -10.61
C GLU A 342 21.04 -7.81 -9.40
N THR A 343 20.91 -6.56 -8.97
CA THR A 343 21.68 -5.97 -7.86
C THR A 343 21.02 -6.13 -6.49
N GLY A 344 19.76 -6.56 -6.41
CA GLY A 344 19.02 -6.63 -5.14
C GLY A 344 17.51 -6.51 -5.30
N PHE A 345 16.83 -6.06 -4.25
CA PHE A 345 15.38 -5.84 -4.28
C PHE A 345 15.05 -4.46 -4.85
N MET A 346 13.89 -4.35 -5.50
CA MET A 346 13.42 -3.08 -6.06
C MET A 346 13.05 -2.08 -4.97
N HIS A 347 13.47 -0.83 -5.07
CA HIS A 347 12.94 0.25 -4.26
C HIS A 347 11.64 0.77 -4.89
N MET A 348 10.60 0.94 -4.07
CA MET A 348 9.26 1.32 -4.49
C MET A 348 8.83 2.65 -3.87
N GLY A 349 8.08 3.41 -4.67
CA GLY A 349 7.36 4.62 -4.28
C GLY A 349 5.91 4.49 -4.74
N PHE A 350 4.98 5.02 -3.95
CA PHE A 350 3.56 4.95 -4.28
C PHE A 350 2.87 6.28 -4.03
N ALA A 351 2.21 6.83 -5.04
CA ALA A 351 1.39 8.02 -4.91
C ALA A 351 -0.08 7.68 -5.13
N ALA A 352 -0.95 8.28 -4.32
CA ALA A 352 -2.39 8.18 -4.47
C ALA A 352 -3.04 9.55 -4.34
N VAL A 353 -4.04 9.84 -5.17
CA VAL A 353 -4.88 11.04 -5.11
C VAL A 353 -6.34 10.62 -5.09
N ASP A 354 -7.09 11.07 -4.09
CA ASP A 354 -8.51 10.73 -3.94
C ASP A 354 -9.39 11.75 -4.69
N ILE A 355 -9.94 11.30 -5.82
CA ILE A 355 -10.68 12.17 -6.75
C ILE A 355 -12.02 12.58 -6.15
N TYR A 356 -12.66 11.72 -5.37
CA TYR A 356 -13.95 12.06 -4.75
C TYR A 356 -13.76 13.07 -3.63
N ARG A 357 -12.69 12.96 -2.84
CA ARG A 357 -12.32 14.00 -1.87
C ARG A 357 -12.00 15.33 -2.53
N LEU A 358 -11.30 15.32 -3.67
CA LEU A 358 -11.08 16.55 -4.45
C LEU A 358 -12.41 17.17 -4.89
N ILE A 359 -13.34 16.38 -5.43
CA ILE A 359 -14.67 16.87 -5.83
C ILE A 359 -15.42 17.45 -4.62
N ALA A 360 -15.40 16.78 -3.46
CA ALA A 360 -16.06 17.26 -2.25
C ALA A 360 -15.55 18.65 -1.84
N VAL A 361 -14.23 18.83 -1.81
CA VAL A 361 -13.58 20.11 -1.49
C VAL A 361 -13.91 21.19 -2.52
N LEU A 362 -13.88 20.86 -3.82
CA LEU A 362 -14.22 21.79 -4.89
C LEU A 362 -15.68 22.25 -4.79
N VAL A 363 -16.59 21.34 -4.46
CA VAL A 363 -18.00 21.65 -4.22
C VAL A 363 -18.17 22.55 -3.00
N ASP A 364 -17.43 22.32 -1.92
CA ASP A 364 -17.45 23.22 -0.75
C ASP A 364 -16.96 24.63 -1.11
N GLY A 365 -15.92 24.73 -1.95
CA GLY A 365 -15.46 26.00 -2.52
C GLY A 365 -16.55 26.71 -3.33
N LEU A 366 -17.30 25.98 -4.17
CA LEU A 366 -18.45 26.54 -4.91
C LEU A 366 -19.56 27.02 -3.98
N ASN A 367 -19.91 26.22 -2.96
CA ASN A 367 -20.92 26.58 -1.98
C ASN A 367 -20.55 27.86 -1.20
N ALA A 368 -19.26 28.11 -1.00
CA ALA A 368 -18.73 29.34 -0.41
C ALA A 368 -18.66 30.54 -1.38
N GLY A 369 -19.19 30.42 -2.60
CA GLY A 369 -19.18 31.49 -3.62
C GLY A 369 -17.94 31.49 -4.52
N GLY A 370 -17.11 30.44 -4.46
CA GLY A 370 -15.99 30.23 -5.37
C GLY A 370 -16.44 29.94 -6.80
N LYS A 371 -15.48 29.96 -7.73
CA LYS A 371 -15.72 29.64 -9.14
C LYS A 371 -15.23 28.23 -9.46
N VAL A 372 -15.85 27.59 -10.46
CA VAL A 372 -15.37 26.32 -11.01
C VAL A 372 -13.95 26.54 -11.57
N PRO A 373 -12.94 25.71 -11.25
CA PRO A 373 -11.61 25.81 -11.84
C PRO A 373 -11.66 25.71 -13.36
N ASP A 374 -10.83 26.49 -14.07
CA ASP A 374 -10.85 26.51 -15.54
C ASP A 374 -10.55 25.14 -16.16
N LEU A 375 -9.71 24.34 -15.49
CA LEU A 375 -9.43 22.94 -15.86
C LEU A 375 -10.67 22.03 -15.88
N LEU A 376 -11.76 22.40 -15.21
CA LEU A 376 -13.01 21.65 -15.15
C LEU A 376 -14.13 22.27 -16.00
N ARG A 377 -13.87 23.41 -16.67
CA ARG A 377 -14.87 24.11 -17.50
C ARG A 377 -14.85 23.67 -18.96
N SER A 378 -13.80 22.98 -19.40
CA SER A 378 -13.44 22.83 -20.82
C SER A 378 -13.95 21.55 -21.50
N GLN A 379 -14.96 20.86 -20.96
CA GLN A 379 -15.59 19.72 -21.65
C GLN A 379 -17.11 19.69 -21.51
#